data_AF-A0AAW7DND6-F1
#
_entry.id   AF-A0AAW7DND6-F1
#
_cell.length_a   1.000
_cell.length_b   1.000
_cell.length_c   1.000
_cell.angle_alpha   90.00
_cell.angle_beta   90.00
_cell.angle_gamma   90.00
#
_symmetry.space_group_name_H-M   'P 1'
#
loop_
_entity.id
_entity.type
_entity.pdbx_description
1 polymer ?
#
loop_
_entity_poly.entity_id
_entity_poly.type
_entity_poly.pdbx_seq_one_letter_code
_entity_poly.pdbx_strand_id
1 'polypeptide(L)'
;MKHLPFFSLFAAFAVSTFTFAQNSFIPQPQQLELKKGTLVLGNKITINPDPNFPEIDYLMKQFKSITGKNLTKTTSNNFDNTINIIYLGSVDETEKIAR
;
A
#
# COMPACT_ATOMS: atom_id res chain seq x y z
N MET A 1 -17.71 -3.67 -49.69
CA MET A 1 -17.73 -4.05 -48.26
C MET A 1 -16.92 -3.00 -47.49
N LYS A 2 -17.51 -2.35 -46.47
CA LYS A 2 -16.83 -1.30 -45.69
C LYS A 2 -15.98 -1.98 -44.61
N HIS A 3 -14.66 -1.92 -44.75
CA HIS A 3 -13.72 -2.44 -43.75
C HIS A 3 -13.82 -1.59 -42.48
N LEU A 4 -14.30 -2.17 -41.37
CA LEU A 4 -14.18 -1.54 -40.07
C LEU A 4 -12.69 -1.57 -39.67
N PRO A 5 -12.10 -0.43 -39.27
CA PRO A 5 -10.72 -0.41 -38.84
C PRO A 5 -10.60 -1.14 -37.49
N PHE A 6 -9.78 -2.20 -37.47
CA PHE A 6 -9.41 -3.00 -36.29
C PHE A 6 -8.90 -2.20 -35.07
N PHE A 7 -8.62 -0.91 -35.25
CA PHE A 7 -8.11 -0.01 -34.22
C PHE A 7 -9.14 0.41 -33.16
N SER A 8 -10.45 0.20 -33.37
CA SER A 8 -11.46 0.54 -32.36
C SER A 8 -11.50 -0.39 -31.16
N LEU A 9 -10.90 -1.59 -31.25
CA LEU A 9 -10.98 -2.59 -30.17
C LEU A 9 -9.96 -2.33 -29.04
N PHE A 10 -8.85 -1.65 -29.31
CA PHE A 10 -7.81 -1.37 -28.32
C PHE A 10 -8.23 -0.31 -27.27
N ALA A 11 -9.13 0.61 -27.65
CA ALA A 11 -9.60 1.65 -26.73
C ALA A 11 -10.47 1.09 -25.58
N ALA A 12 -11.08 -0.08 -25.75
CA ALA A 12 -11.96 -0.68 -24.75
C ALA A 12 -11.22 -1.27 -23.53
N PHE A 13 -9.93 -1.61 -23.68
CA PHE A 13 -9.14 -2.20 -22.59
C PHE A 13 -8.50 -1.18 -21.65
N ALA A 14 -8.49 0.11 -21.99
CA ALA A 14 -7.78 1.13 -21.21
C ALA A 14 -8.58 1.62 -19.97
N VAL A 15 -9.89 1.37 -19.90
CA VAL A 15 -10.78 1.99 -18.89
C VAL A 15 -11.20 1.05 -17.76
N SER A 16 -10.83 -0.22 -17.79
CA SER A 16 -11.38 -1.24 -16.88
C SER A 16 -10.58 -1.47 -15.60
N THR A 17 -9.38 -0.91 -15.43
CA THR A 17 -8.48 -1.32 -14.32
C THR A 17 -8.76 -0.64 -12.97
N PHE A 18 -9.56 0.43 -12.90
CA PHE A 18 -9.75 1.18 -11.65
C PHE A 18 -10.77 0.57 -10.66
N THR A 19 -11.74 -0.22 -11.12
CA THR A 19 -12.78 -0.81 -10.24
C THR A 19 -12.39 -2.13 -9.61
N PHE A 20 -11.33 -2.81 -10.07
CA PHE A 20 -10.94 -4.13 -9.55
C PHE A 20 -10.21 -4.10 -8.20
N ALA A 21 -9.56 -2.99 -7.83
CA ALA A 21 -8.81 -2.92 -6.57
C ALA A 21 -9.70 -2.93 -5.31
N GLN A 22 -10.98 -2.57 -5.44
CA GLN A 22 -11.92 -2.47 -4.31
C GLN A 22 -12.32 -3.83 -3.71
N ASN A 23 -12.20 -4.94 -4.47
CA ASN A 23 -12.75 -6.25 -4.07
C ASN A 23 -11.69 -7.29 -3.67
N SER A 24 -10.40 -6.94 -3.59
CA SER A 24 -9.32 -7.92 -3.43
C SER A 24 -8.83 -8.15 -1.98
N PHE A 25 -9.35 -7.42 -0.99
CA PHE A 25 -8.97 -7.60 0.41
C PHE A 25 -9.88 -8.62 1.11
N ILE A 26 -9.27 -9.62 1.75
CA ILE A 26 -9.95 -10.65 2.53
C ILE A 26 -9.28 -10.74 3.91
N PRO A 27 -10.00 -10.50 5.02
CA PRO A 27 -11.39 -10.04 5.06
C PRO A 27 -11.53 -8.59 4.53
N GLN A 28 -12.75 -8.21 4.17
CA GLN A 28 -13.01 -6.85 3.73
C GLN A 28 -12.86 -5.86 4.90
N PRO A 29 -12.17 -4.72 4.71
CA PRO A 29 -12.14 -3.65 5.69
C PRO A 29 -13.55 -3.12 5.99
N GLN A 30 -13.86 -2.84 7.26
CA GLN A 30 -15.16 -2.28 7.65
C GLN A 30 -15.38 -0.87 7.08
N GLN A 31 -14.30 -0.10 6.93
CA GLN A 31 -14.30 1.26 6.41
C GLN A 31 -13.14 1.41 5.42
N LEU A 32 -13.46 1.84 4.20
CA LEU A 32 -12.48 2.15 3.16
C LEU A 32 -12.90 3.43 2.43
N GLU A 33 -12.18 4.52 2.69
CA GLU A 33 -12.37 5.77 1.95
C GLU A 33 -11.30 5.90 0.86
N LEU A 34 -11.73 5.85 -0.40
CA LEU A 34 -10.83 6.05 -1.53
C LEU A 34 -10.78 7.53 -1.90
N LYS A 35 -9.57 8.10 -1.86
CA LYS A 35 -9.29 9.44 -2.38
C LYS A 35 -8.80 9.35 -3.82
N LYS A 36 -9.05 10.39 -4.61
CA LYS A 36 -8.54 10.49 -5.98
C LYS A 36 -7.02 10.55 -5.99
N GLY A 37 -6.40 9.83 -6.92
CA GLY A 37 -4.95 9.80 -7.11
C GLY A 37 -4.43 8.36 -7.19
N THR A 38 -3.20 8.22 -7.69
CA THR A 38 -2.51 6.94 -7.76
C THR A 38 -1.15 7.11 -7.10
N LEU A 39 -0.85 6.28 -6.10
CA LEU A 39 0.49 6.18 -5.54
C LEU A 39 1.30 5.21 -6.41
N VAL A 40 2.30 5.72 -7.13
CA VAL A 40 3.23 4.89 -7.89
C VAL A 40 4.47 4.63 -7.05
N LEU A 41 4.74 3.36 -6.77
CA LEU A 41 5.93 2.96 -6.02
C LEU A 41 7.19 3.18 -6.85
N GLY A 42 8.02 4.14 -6.43
CA GLY A 42 9.29 4.48 -7.06
C GLY A 42 10.32 3.33 -7.08
N ASN A 43 11.50 3.61 -7.64
CA ASN A 43 12.61 2.63 -7.65
C ASN A 43 13.29 2.51 -6.29
N LYS A 44 13.29 3.59 -5.50
CA LYS A 44 13.81 3.63 -4.14
C LYS A 44 12.62 3.83 -3.21
N ILE A 45 12.34 2.83 -2.40
CA ILE A 45 11.25 2.86 -1.43
C ILE A 45 11.88 2.62 -0.07
N THR A 46 11.58 3.52 0.85
CA THR A 46 12.04 3.43 2.23
C THR A 46 10.92 2.96 3.14
N ILE A 47 11.29 2.32 4.24
CA ILE A 47 10.37 1.98 5.32
C ILE A 47 10.89 2.60 6.60
N ASN A 48 10.02 3.31 7.31
CA ASN A 48 10.28 3.87 8.62
C ASN A 48 9.48 3.04 9.63
N PRO A 49 10.10 2.02 10.26
CA PRO A 49 9.41 1.16 11.19
C PRO A 49 9.34 1.79 12.58
N ASP A 50 8.19 1.62 13.24
CA ASP A 50 8.12 1.75 14.69
C ASP A 50 9.15 0.80 15.34
N PRO A 51 10.01 1.28 16.26
CA PRO A 51 10.99 0.44 16.94
C PRO A 51 10.39 -0.77 17.66
N ASN A 52 9.12 -0.68 18.06
CA ASN A 52 8.40 -1.72 18.79
C ASN A 52 7.71 -2.73 17.87
N PHE A 53 7.75 -2.55 16.55
CA PHE A 53 7.12 -3.48 15.61
C PHE A 53 7.96 -4.77 15.44
N PRO A 54 7.47 -5.93 15.89
CA PRO A 54 8.30 -7.14 15.97
C PRO A 54 8.58 -7.81 14.62
N GLU A 55 7.79 -7.52 13.58
CA GLU A 55 7.79 -8.29 12.32
C GLU A 55 8.32 -7.52 11.11
N ILE A 56 9.15 -6.49 11.33
CA ILE A 56 9.60 -5.61 10.24
C ILE A 56 10.37 -6.38 9.15
N ASP A 57 11.24 -7.31 9.54
CA ASP A 57 12.07 -8.07 8.58
C ASP A 57 11.22 -9.05 7.76
N TYR A 58 10.19 -9.64 8.38
CA TYR A 58 9.24 -10.49 7.67
C TYR A 58 8.44 -9.69 6.64
N LEU A 59 7.92 -8.52 7.03
CA LEU A 59 7.18 -7.63 6.14
C LEU A 59 8.05 -7.19 4.94
N MET A 60 9.32 -6.81 5.20
CA MET A 60 10.25 -6.45 4.12
C MET A 60 10.52 -7.61 3.16
N LYS A 61 10.63 -8.84 3.66
CA LYS A 61 10.80 -10.05 2.84
C LYS A 61 9.58 -10.33 1.97
N GLN A 62 8.37 -10.25 2.54
CA GLN A 62 7.13 -10.45 1.79
C GLN A 62 6.92 -9.38 0.73
N PHE A 63 7.18 -8.12 1.07
CA PHE A 63 7.12 -7.01 0.12
C PHE A 63 8.01 -7.27 -1.11
N LYS A 64 9.26 -7.69 -0.88
CA LYS A 64 10.18 -8.07 -1.97
C LYS A 64 9.67 -9.25 -2.78
N SER A 65 9.12 -10.27 -2.13
CA SER A 65 8.58 -11.45 -2.81
C SER A 65 7.42 -11.13 -3.75
N ILE A 66 6.58 -10.16 -3.38
CA ILE A 66 5.37 -9.78 -4.14
C ILE A 66 5.71 -8.76 -5.22
N THR A 67 6.53 -7.77 -4.89
CA THR A 67 6.77 -6.60 -5.77
C THR A 67 8.07 -6.67 -6.56
N GLY A 68 8.99 -7.56 -6.19
CA GLY A 68 10.37 -7.60 -6.70
C GLY A 68 11.26 -6.45 -6.23
N LYS A 69 10.74 -5.51 -5.43
CA LYS A 69 11.46 -4.31 -4.98
C LYS A 69 12.01 -4.48 -3.57
N ASN A 70 13.20 -3.93 -3.31
CA ASN A 70 13.77 -3.91 -1.97
C ASN A 70 13.31 -2.66 -1.22
N LEU A 71 13.03 -2.82 0.08
CA LEU A 71 12.83 -1.72 1.01
C LEU A 71 14.13 -1.40 1.72
N THR A 72 14.37 -0.12 2.03
CA THR A 72 15.49 0.31 2.86
C THR A 72 14.96 0.97 4.14
N LYS A 73 15.47 0.56 5.30
CA LYS A 73 15.07 1.16 6.58
C LYS A 73 15.57 2.61 6.65
N THR A 74 14.73 3.52 7.14
CA THR A 74 15.08 4.93 7.40
C THR A 74 14.54 5.34 8.77
N THR A 75 15.18 6.34 9.39
CA THR A 75 14.70 7.01 10.61
C THR A 75 14.12 8.40 10.31
N SER A 76 14.15 8.82 9.04
CA SER A 76 13.63 10.10 8.60
C SER A 76 12.14 9.99 8.30
N ASN A 77 11.35 10.90 8.86
CA ASN A 77 9.92 11.08 8.57
C ASN A 77 9.69 11.73 7.18
N ASN A 78 10.53 11.45 6.19
CA ASN A 78 10.34 11.99 4.85
C ASN A 78 9.14 11.29 4.20
N PHE A 79 8.15 12.05 3.73
CA PHE A 79 6.90 11.53 3.20
C PHE A 79 7.00 11.08 1.74
N ASP A 80 8.07 11.46 1.04
CA ASP A 80 8.26 11.08 -0.35
C ASP A 80 8.80 9.64 -0.45
N ASN A 81 7.99 8.73 -0.98
CA ASN A 81 8.32 7.31 -1.19
C ASN A 81 8.70 6.51 0.07
N THR A 82 8.19 6.91 1.24
CA THR A 82 8.38 6.18 2.51
C THR A 82 7.09 5.53 2.97
N ILE A 83 7.17 4.25 3.35
CA ILE A 83 6.13 3.54 4.09
C ILE A 83 6.40 3.75 5.59
N ASN A 84 5.49 4.41 6.30
CA ASN A 84 5.59 4.58 7.74
C ASN A 84 4.75 3.50 8.43
N ILE A 85 5.37 2.70 9.31
CA ILE A 85 4.68 1.71 10.14
C ILE A 85 4.56 2.30 11.54
N ILE A 86 3.33 2.45 12.01
CA ILE A 86 3.03 2.89 13.38
C ILE A 86 2.49 1.68 14.11
N TYR A 87 3.17 1.25 15.17
CA TYR A 87 2.73 0.09 15.94
C TYR A 87 1.87 0.55 17.11
N LEU A 88 0.56 0.39 16.96
CA LEU A 88 -0.40 0.56 18.04
C LEU A 88 -0.36 -0.72 18.89
N GLY A 89 0.71 -0.90 19.65
CA GLY A 89 0.73 -1.89 20.73
C GLY A 89 -0.46 -1.69 21.65
N SER A 90 -0.89 -2.74 22.35
CA SER A 90 -1.92 -2.63 23.37
C SER A 90 -1.61 -1.43 24.27
N VAL A 91 -2.57 -0.52 24.43
CA VAL A 91 -2.50 0.54 25.43
C VAL A 91 -2.20 -0.15 26.75
N ASP A 92 -0.95 -0.07 27.22
CA ASP A 92 -0.64 -0.43 28.59
C ASP A 92 -1.53 0.45 29.45
N GLU A 93 -2.31 -0.17 30.34
CA GLU A 93 -3.31 0.45 31.22
C GLU A 93 -2.71 1.43 32.27
N THR A 94 -1.68 2.20 31.92
CA THR A 94 -1.16 3.28 32.77
C THR A 94 -2.11 4.49 32.84
N GLU A 95 -3.14 4.55 32.01
CA GLU A 95 -4.21 5.57 32.07
C GLU A 95 -5.36 5.23 33.03
N LYS A 96 -5.20 4.24 33.94
CA LYS A 96 -6.15 3.99 35.05
C LYS A 96 -5.70 4.49 36.43
N ILE A 97 -4.52 5.12 36.56
CA ILE A 97 -4.05 5.71 37.84
C ILE A 97 -4.24 7.25 37.86
N ALA A 98 -5.13 7.78 37.02
CA ALA A 98 -5.43 9.22 36.98
C ALA A 98 -6.94 9.52 37.01
N ARG A 99 -7.73 8.71 37.71
CA ARG A 99 -9.09 9.07 38.15
C ARG A 99 -9.30 8.72 39.61
#